data_AF-A0A0D3JXH5-F1
#
_entry.id   AF-A0A0D3JXH5-F1
#
_cell.length_a   1.000
_cell.length_b   1.000
_cell.length_c   1.000
_cell.angle_alpha   90.00
_cell.angle_beta   90.00
_cell.angle_gamma   90.00
#
_symmetry.space_group_name_H-M   'P 1'
#
loop_
_entity.id
_entity.type
_entity.pdbx_description
1 polymer ?
#
loop_
_entity_poly.entity_id
_entity_poly.type
_entity_poly.pdbx_seq_one_letter_code
_entity_poly.pdbx_strand_id
1 'polypeptide(L)'
;MSLDLSLSFSGCGALLTYHLGVATRLLRHSGPVATRVTRFAGSSGGAIAAVAIAMLSRERLLAFTEEYAVRGRAMEGILHALGVSARSLSDVGGGSQPADQPCSAAERLSGRVFIGATECTSGRPALFSRFASNEQLARCLVASCTIPPSARPTPTSPFRLMTAHPFDLLRSAPTYPEAAGVTLPPQCEWDGGEARRAAASSGAGGAAFVDGGLSQAAPWLPPPLSAGRAITISPLCGPRGVLSRRGGRGGGGGGGGGGSSDDGGGGVTHLHLCPIETSPRIPLAAPRLAGLRLFLSLDNLRAAGASIGASPDELRWWHDRGAEDARELEAWIEETCI
;
A
#
# COMPACT_ATOMS: atom_id res chain seq x y z
N MET A 1 -18.49 20.70 -6.09
CA MET A 1 -18.19 19.65 -5.10
C MET A 1 -16.70 19.38 -5.16
N SER A 2 -15.98 19.58 -4.05
CA SER A 2 -14.56 19.21 -3.99
C SER A 2 -14.45 17.68 -4.06
N LEU A 3 -13.69 17.15 -5.01
CA LEU A 3 -13.50 15.70 -5.15
C LEU A 3 -12.50 15.22 -4.08
N ASP A 4 -12.94 14.31 -3.22
CA ASP A 4 -12.07 13.58 -2.29
C ASP A 4 -10.96 12.83 -3.04
N LEU A 5 -9.75 12.87 -2.49
CA LEU A 5 -8.59 12.12 -2.98
C LEU A 5 -8.26 10.95 -2.04
N SER A 6 -7.96 9.80 -2.63
CA SER A 6 -7.43 8.64 -1.90
C SER A 6 -6.01 8.33 -2.34
N LEU A 7 -5.08 8.18 -1.39
CA LEU A 7 -3.71 7.75 -1.66
C LEU A 7 -3.58 6.25 -1.37
N SER A 8 -2.98 5.49 -2.29
CA SER A 8 -2.72 4.07 -2.15
C SER A 8 -1.23 3.76 -2.33
N PHE A 9 -0.55 3.40 -1.25
CA PHE A 9 0.87 3.06 -1.24
C PHE A 9 1.08 1.57 -1.48
N SER A 10 1.86 1.23 -2.51
CA SER A 10 2.18 -0.17 -2.78
C SER A 10 3.18 -0.77 -1.79
N GLY A 11 3.21 -2.09 -1.67
CA GLY A 11 4.24 -2.82 -0.94
C GLY A 11 5.63 -2.53 -1.51
N CYS A 12 6.55 -2.13 -0.64
CA CYS A 12 7.83 -1.53 -1.03
C CYS A 12 9.06 -2.09 -0.29
N GLY A 13 8.87 -2.99 0.69
CA GLY A 13 9.96 -3.45 1.55
C GLY A 13 10.73 -2.26 2.14
N ALA A 14 12.05 -2.23 1.90
CA ALA A 14 12.91 -1.17 2.41
C ALA A 14 12.71 0.21 1.75
N LEU A 15 12.02 0.28 0.60
CA LEU A 15 11.74 1.55 -0.10
C LEU A 15 10.57 2.35 0.49
N LEU A 16 10.24 2.11 1.77
CA LEU A 16 9.31 2.93 2.53
C LEU A 16 9.69 4.43 2.46
N THR A 17 10.99 4.75 2.42
CA THR A 17 11.45 6.14 2.31
C THR A 17 10.95 6.86 1.08
N TYR A 18 10.77 6.18 -0.06
CA TYR A 18 10.15 6.77 -1.26
C TYR A 18 8.72 7.26 -0.98
N HIS A 19 7.91 6.42 -0.35
CA HIS A 19 6.53 6.78 0.02
C HIS A 19 6.50 7.94 1.01
N LEU A 20 7.40 7.96 1.98
CA LEU A 20 7.52 9.03 2.97
C LEU A 20 7.95 10.35 2.31
N GLY A 21 8.84 10.31 1.32
CA GLY A 21 9.25 11.48 0.54
C GLY A 21 8.10 12.07 -0.29
N VAL A 22 7.37 11.21 -1.01
CA VAL A 22 6.15 11.59 -1.74
C VAL A 22 5.15 12.27 -0.81
N ALA A 23 4.86 11.65 0.33
CA ALA A 23 3.88 12.15 1.27
C ALA A 23 4.30 13.46 1.95
N THR A 24 5.58 13.58 2.32
CA THR A 24 6.15 14.80 2.89
C THR A 24 6.03 15.98 1.93
N ARG A 25 5.96 15.72 0.61
CA ARG A 25 5.69 16.74 -0.42
C ARG A 25 4.19 17.00 -0.60
N LEU A 26 3.39 15.97 -0.87
CA LEU A 26 1.96 16.12 -1.20
C LEU A 26 1.10 16.63 -0.04
N LEU A 27 1.55 16.43 1.19
CA LEU A 27 0.79 16.74 2.41
C LEU A 27 1.41 17.87 3.23
N ARG A 28 2.21 18.73 2.59
CA ARG A 28 2.70 19.96 3.24
C ARG A 28 1.50 20.82 3.62
N HIS A 29 1.52 21.35 4.83
CA HIS A 29 0.50 22.26 5.32
C HIS A 29 0.21 23.35 4.28
N SER A 30 -1.08 23.58 4.04
CA SER A 30 -1.63 24.61 3.13
C SER A 30 -1.61 24.28 1.63
N GLY A 31 -1.16 23.09 1.21
CA GLY A 31 -1.26 22.67 -0.19
C GLY A 31 -2.69 22.27 -0.58
N PRO A 32 -3.14 22.54 -1.82
CA PRO A 32 -4.50 22.22 -2.25
C PRO A 32 -4.74 20.71 -2.40
N VAL A 33 -3.69 19.90 -2.52
CA VAL A 33 -3.76 18.44 -2.48
C VAL A 33 -4.04 17.95 -1.06
N ALA A 34 -3.35 18.51 -0.06
CA ALA A 34 -3.43 18.09 1.33
C ALA A 34 -4.85 18.23 1.92
N THR A 35 -5.59 19.26 1.52
CA THR A 35 -6.98 19.50 1.98
C THR A 35 -8.00 18.55 1.33
N ARG A 36 -7.63 17.88 0.23
CA ARG A 36 -8.50 16.94 -0.50
C ARG A 36 -8.22 15.47 -0.15
N VAL A 37 -7.08 15.15 0.47
CA VAL A 37 -6.76 13.76 0.85
C VAL A 37 -7.54 13.34 2.09
N THR A 38 -8.51 12.46 1.91
CA THR A 38 -9.36 11.98 3.01
C THR A 38 -9.03 10.56 3.44
N ARG A 39 -8.40 9.76 2.55
CA ARG A 39 -8.18 8.32 2.73
C ARG A 39 -6.77 7.89 2.33
N PHE A 40 -6.21 6.93 3.08
CA PHE A 40 -4.90 6.35 2.87
C PHE A 40 -5.00 4.82 2.88
N ALA A 41 -4.46 4.16 1.86
CA ALA A 41 -4.43 2.70 1.76
C ALA A 41 -2.98 2.23 1.58
N GLY A 42 -2.65 1.05 2.10
CA GLY A 42 -1.34 0.48 1.86
C GLY A 42 -1.23 -0.99 2.25
N SER A 43 -0.22 -1.67 1.67
CA SER A 43 0.16 -3.03 2.00
C SER A 43 1.66 -3.10 2.29
N SER A 44 2.11 -4.05 3.10
CA SER A 44 3.53 -4.17 3.51
C SER A 44 4.08 -2.82 4.03
N GLY A 45 5.28 -2.41 3.60
CA GLY A 45 5.83 -1.08 3.92
C GLY A 45 4.89 0.08 3.56
N GLY A 46 4.07 -0.03 2.50
CA GLY A 46 3.06 0.97 2.16
C GLY A 46 1.98 1.14 3.23
N ALA A 47 1.64 0.09 3.99
CA ALA A 47 0.70 0.21 5.11
C ALA A 47 1.30 1.02 6.27
N ILE A 48 2.59 0.83 6.55
CA ILE A 48 3.33 1.65 7.52
C ILE A 48 3.34 3.11 7.07
N ALA A 49 3.60 3.38 5.78
CA ALA A 49 3.52 4.73 5.22
C ALA A 49 2.14 5.33 5.45
N ALA A 50 1.07 4.63 5.06
CA ALA A 50 -0.31 5.10 5.21
C ALA A 50 -0.65 5.49 6.65
N VAL A 51 -0.28 4.66 7.64
CA VAL A 51 -0.51 4.96 9.07
C VAL A 51 0.37 6.12 9.55
N ALA A 52 1.67 6.11 9.25
CA ALA A 52 2.60 7.16 9.66
C ALA A 52 2.14 8.53 9.16
N ILE A 53 1.76 8.60 7.90
CA ILE A 53 1.31 9.83 7.24
C ILE A 53 -0.02 10.33 7.81
N ALA A 54 -0.97 9.43 8.08
CA ALA A 54 -2.28 9.81 8.59
C ALA A 54 -2.26 10.25 10.07
N MET A 55 -1.20 9.89 10.82
CA MET A 55 -1.11 10.08 12.26
C MET A 55 -0.08 11.13 12.71
N LEU A 56 1.08 11.18 12.06
CA LEU A 56 2.22 11.97 12.50
C LEU A 56 2.16 13.41 11.99
N SER A 57 2.66 14.36 12.78
CA SER A 57 2.98 15.70 12.26
C SER A 57 4.14 15.59 11.27
N ARG A 58 4.34 16.61 10.44
CA ARG A 58 5.44 16.64 9.47
C ARG A 58 6.81 16.44 10.12
N GLU A 59 7.04 17.06 11.27
CA GLU A 59 8.30 16.98 12.02
C GLU A 59 8.53 15.55 12.53
N ARG A 60 7.47 14.92 13.06
CA ARG A 60 7.52 13.53 13.53
C ARG A 60 7.66 12.54 12.38
N LEU A 61 7.06 12.83 11.22
CA LEU A 61 7.21 12.02 10.02
C LEU A 61 8.66 12.07 9.51
N LEU A 62 9.29 13.25 9.46
CA LEU A 62 10.70 13.40 9.10
C LEU A 62 11.63 12.68 10.06
N ALA A 63 11.39 12.79 11.38
CA ALA A 63 12.15 12.07 12.39
C ALA A 63 11.99 10.54 12.23
N PHE A 64 10.76 10.08 11.97
CA PHE A 64 10.49 8.67 11.68
C PHE A 64 11.23 8.19 10.42
N THR A 65 11.24 8.99 9.35
CA THR A 65 11.99 8.69 8.11
C THR A 65 13.48 8.53 8.39
N GLU A 66 14.10 9.47 9.12
CA GLU A 66 15.53 9.43 9.39
C GLU A 66 15.90 8.27 10.32
N GLU A 67 15.11 8.04 11.37
CA GLU A 67 15.32 6.89 12.25
C GLU A 67 15.20 5.58 11.47
N TYR A 68 14.23 5.49 10.57
CA TYR A 68 14.10 4.34 9.69
C TYR A 68 15.28 4.18 8.74
N ALA A 69 15.74 5.26 8.09
CA ALA A 69 16.86 5.22 7.17
C ALA A 69 18.15 4.73 7.86
N VAL A 70 18.37 5.11 9.12
CA VAL A 70 19.57 4.74 9.89
C VAL A 70 19.44 3.35 10.53
N ARG A 71 18.28 3.02 11.12
CA ARG A 71 18.12 1.79 11.92
C ARG A 71 17.46 0.64 11.16
N GLY A 72 16.75 0.93 10.06
CA GLY A 72 15.99 -0.06 9.29
C GLY A 72 14.74 -0.60 10.01
N ARG A 73 14.31 0.01 11.13
CA ARG A 73 13.28 -0.54 12.03
C ARG A 73 11.93 0.19 11.94
N ALA A 74 11.34 0.22 10.75
CA ALA A 74 10.07 0.92 10.51
C ALA A 74 8.92 0.43 11.41
N MET A 75 8.82 -0.89 11.61
CA MET A 75 7.78 -1.48 12.45
C MET A 75 7.94 -1.05 13.92
N GLU A 76 9.15 -1.09 14.46
CA GLU A 76 9.38 -0.66 15.85
C GLU A 76 9.06 0.83 16.03
N GLY A 77 9.47 1.68 15.07
CA GLY A 77 9.18 3.11 15.10
C GLY A 77 7.67 3.41 15.07
N ILE A 78 6.90 2.71 14.22
CA ILE A 78 5.46 2.97 14.12
C ILE A 78 4.70 2.42 15.33
N LEU A 79 5.12 1.28 15.90
CA LEU A 79 4.56 0.74 17.15
C LEU A 79 4.82 1.70 18.33
N HIS A 80 6.04 2.24 18.43
CA HIS A 80 6.37 3.26 19.42
C HIS A 80 5.50 4.51 19.25
N ALA A 81 5.28 4.96 18.01
CA ALA A 81 4.40 6.10 17.72
C ALA A 81 2.93 5.84 18.08
N LEU A 82 2.47 4.58 18.01
CA LEU A 82 1.15 4.13 18.45
C LEU A 82 1.06 3.92 19.98
N GLY A 83 2.18 4.00 20.71
CA GLY A 83 2.23 3.67 22.13
C GLY A 83 2.08 2.18 22.43
N VAL A 84 2.27 1.31 21.44
CA VAL A 84 2.11 -0.14 21.57
C VAL A 84 3.48 -0.78 21.82
N SER A 85 3.58 -1.57 22.89
CA SER A 85 4.78 -2.36 23.15
C SER A 85 4.74 -3.70 22.41
N ALA A 86 5.91 -4.23 22.02
CA ALA A 86 5.99 -5.55 21.38
C ALA A 86 5.39 -6.68 22.25
N ARG A 87 5.45 -6.55 23.57
CA ARG A 87 4.84 -7.52 24.52
C ARG A 87 3.31 -7.50 24.48
N SER A 88 2.71 -6.36 24.15
CA SER A 88 1.25 -6.24 24.03
C SER A 88 0.71 -6.95 22.79
N LEU A 89 1.52 -7.12 21.75
CA LEU A 89 1.14 -7.83 20.53
C LEU A 89 1.07 -9.35 20.70
N SER A 90 1.85 -9.91 21.64
CA SER A 90 1.83 -11.34 21.95
C SER A 90 0.60 -11.79 22.75
N ASP A 91 -0.11 -10.86 23.39
CA ASP A 91 -1.36 -11.17 24.05
C ASP A 91 -2.47 -11.24 22.99
N VAL A 92 -3.12 -12.39 22.82
CA VAL A 92 -4.22 -12.55 21.83
C VAL A 92 -5.53 -11.95 22.36
N GLY A 93 -5.63 -11.79 23.69
CA GLY A 93 -6.68 -11.01 24.32
C GLY A 93 -6.42 -9.53 24.09
N GLY A 94 -7.37 -8.83 23.47
CA GLY A 94 -7.27 -7.40 23.17
C GLY A 94 -6.74 -6.60 24.37
N GLY A 95 -5.69 -5.81 24.15
CA GLY A 95 -5.19 -4.92 25.17
C GLY A 95 -6.29 -3.93 25.53
N SER A 96 -6.63 -3.87 26.82
CA SER A 96 -7.48 -2.81 27.35
C SER A 96 -6.74 -1.49 27.22
N GLN A 97 -7.24 -0.58 26.39
CA GLN A 97 -6.75 0.78 26.32
C GLN A 97 -6.83 1.40 27.72
N PRO A 98 -5.77 2.06 28.23
CA PRO A 98 -5.87 2.80 29.49
C PRO A 98 -6.97 3.87 29.35
N ALA A 99 -7.91 3.87 30.30
CA ALA A 99 -9.17 4.63 30.26
C ALA A 99 -9.00 6.16 30.11
N ASP A 100 -7.79 6.68 30.32
CA ASP A 100 -7.51 8.11 30.39
C ASP A 100 -6.82 8.68 29.14
N GLN A 101 -6.68 7.91 28.05
CA GLN A 101 -6.07 8.44 26.82
C GLN A 101 -7.14 9.09 25.92
N PRO A 102 -7.11 10.43 25.72
CA PRO A 102 -8.06 11.12 24.87
C PRO A 102 -7.90 10.64 23.43
N CYS A 103 -8.97 10.04 22.88
CA CYS A 103 -9.11 9.42 21.56
C CYS A 103 -7.88 8.64 21.03
N SER A 104 -7.98 7.32 20.94
CA SER A 104 -6.89 6.47 20.44
C SER A 104 -6.53 6.80 18.98
N ALA A 105 -5.31 6.42 18.56
CA ALA A 105 -4.94 6.53 17.14
C ALA A 105 -5.86 5.65 16.29
N ALA A 106 -6.23 4.46 16.81
CA ALA A 106 -7.18 3.56 16.17
C ALA A 106 -8.54 4.22 15.86
N GLU A 107 -9.10 4.99 16.80
CA GLU A 107 -10.35 5.73 16.57
C GLU A 107 -10.20 6.80 15.48
N ARG A 108 -9.10 7.57 15.51
CA ARG A 108 -8.84 8.63 14.51
C ARG A 108 -8.56 8.10 13.10
N LEU A 109 -7.99 6.90 13.00
CA LEU A 109 -7.58 6.27 11.75
C LEU A 109 -8.65 5.36 11.16
N SER A 110 -9.58 4.85 11.98
CA SER A 110 -10.70 4.04 11.53
C SER A 110 -11.56 4.76 10.48
N GLY A 111 -11.79 4.12 9.33
CA GLY A 111 -12.50 4.69 8.19
C GLY A 111 -11.66 5.64 7.31
N ARG A 112 -10.43 5.98 7.72
CA ARG A 112 -9.48 6.80 6.95
C ARG A 112 -8.30 6.00 6.44
N VAL A 113 -7.82 5.03 7.20
CA VAL A 113 -6.70 4.15 6.82
C VAL A 113 -7.19 2.75 6.46
N PHE A 114 -6.60 2.20 5.41
CA PHE A 114 -6.93 0.88 4.87
C PHE A 114 -5.65 0.02 4.76
N ILE A 115 -5.59 -1.09 5.50
CA ILE A 115 -4.42 -1.97 5.57
C ILE A 115 -4.69 -3.26 4.80
N GLY A 116 -3.97 -3.46 3.70
CA GLY A 116 -4.08 -4.67 2.88
C GLY A 116 -3.31 -5.84 3.49
N ALA A 117 -3.93 -7.02 3.50
CA ALA A 117 -3.32 -8.27 3.95
C ALA A 117 -3.76 -9.44 3.06
N THR A 118 -3.04 -10.56 3.14
CA THR A 118 -3.39 -11.78 2.40
C THR A 118 -3.81 -12.85 3.39
N GLU A 119 -5.02 -13.39 3.26
CA GLU A 119 -5.48 -14.50 4.10
C GLU A 119 -4.68 -15.77 3.78
N CYS A 120 -4.13 -16.44 4.80
CA CYS A 120 -3.22 -17.58 4.63
C CYS A 120 -3.89 -18.76 3.90
N THR A 121 -5.06 -19.19 4.36
CA THR A 121 -5.71 -20.41 3.90
C THR A 121 -6.31 -20.27 2.49
N SER A 122 -6.88 -19.09 2.18
CA SER A 122 -7.56 -18.86 0.91
C SER A 122 -6.70 -18.13 -0.14
N GLY A 123 -5.61 -17.48 0.29
CA GLY A 123 -4.80 -16.58 -0.55
C GLY A 123 -5.53 -15.28 -0.95
N ARG A 124 -6.74 -15.03 -0.43
CA ARG A 124 -7.56 -13.89 -0.84
C ARG A 124 -7.07 -12.58 -0.19
N PRO A 125 -7.17 -11.46 -0.92
CA PRO A 125 -6.89 -10.15 -0.35
C PRO A 125 -7.96 -9.73 0.65
N ALA A 126 -7.51 -9.35 1.84
CA ALA A 126 -8.28 -8.69 2.88
C ALA A 126 -7.83 -7.23 3.01
N LEU A 127 -8.73 -6.35 3.46
CA LEU A 127 -8.43 -4.93 3.62
C LEU A 127 -9.09 -4.43 4.91
N PHE A 128 -8.30 -4.09 5.91
CA PHE A 128 -8.80 -3.70 7.23
C PHE A 128 -8.98 -2.19 7.30
N SER A 129 -10.13 -1.72 7.82
CA SER A 129 -10.44 -0.28 7.89
C SER A 129 -11.02 0.18 9.23
N ARG A 130 -11.37 -0.76 10.12
CA ARG A 130 -11.88 -0.48 11.46
C ARG A 130 -10.93 -1.08 12.50
N PHE A 131 -10.63 -0.27 13.52
CA PHE A 131 -9.72 -0.62 14.59
C PHE A 131 -10.32 -0.17 15.93
N ALA A 132 -10.56 -1.11 16.83
CA ALA A 132 -11.07 -0.88 18.17
C ALA A 132 -9.98 -0.44 19.16
N SER A 133 -8.70 -0.73 18.89
CA SER A 133 -7.57 -0.29 19.73
C SER A 133 -6.28 -0.14 18.93
N ASN A 134 -5.30 0.57 19.49
CA ASN A 134 -3.98 0.75 18.88
C ASN A 134 -3.26 -0.61 18.69
N GLU A 135 -3.49 -1.56 19.60
CA GLU A 135 -2.98 -2.93 19.51
C GLU A 135 -3.60 -3.68 18.33
N GLN A 136 -4.91 -3.54 18.10
CA GLN A 136 -5.55 -4.15 16.94
C GLN A 136 -5.02 -3.56 15.64
N LEU A 137 -4.89 -2.23 15.55
CA LEU A 137 -4.26 -1.55 14.42
C LEU A 137 -2.83 -2.05 14.19
N ALA A 138 -2.04 -2.15 15.25
CA ALA A 138 -0.68 -2.64 15.22
C ALA A 138 -0.59 -4.11 14.75
N ARG A 139 -1.49 -5.00 15.20
CA ARG A 139 -1.55 -6.38 14.71
C ARG A 139 -1.88 -6.44 13.22
N CYS A 140 -2.80 -5.60 12.73
CA CYS A 140 -3.08 -5.50 11.29
C CYS A 140 -1.84 -5.06 10.50
N LEU A 141 -1.06 -4.10 11.00
CA LEU A 141 0.22 -3.69 10.40
C LEU A 141 1.23 -4.85 10.38
N VAL A 142 1.39 -5.55 11.49
CA VAL A 142 2.31 -6.70 11.60
C VAL A 142 1.92 -7.78 10.61
N ALA A 143 0.63 -8.13 10.53
CA ALA A 143 0.11 -9.07 9.54
C ALA A 143 0.44 -8.64 8.11
N SER A 144 0.15 -7.37 7.77
CA SER A 144 0.42 -6.78 6.46
C SER A 144 1.90 -6.76 6.08
N CYS A 145 2.82 -6.81 7.04
CA CYS A 145 4.28 -6.84 6.83
C CYS A 145 4.91 -8.22 7.06
N THR A 146 4.13 -9.24 7.41
CA THR A 146 4.66 -10.57 7.73
C THR A 146 4.88 -11.38 6.46
N ILE A 147 6.13 -11.44 6.01
CA ILE A 147 6.52 -12.29 4.87
C ILE A 147 6.63 -13.75 5.35
N PRO A 148 5.81 -14.66 4.80
CA PRO A 148 5.82 -16.07 5.18
C PRO A 148 7.17 -16.70 4.83
N PRO A 149 7.71 -17.63 5.66
CA PRO A 149 9.05 -18.18 5.47
C PRO A 149 9.31 -18.76 4.07
N SER A 150 8.30 -19.38 3.46
CA SER A 150 8.38 -19.95 2.11
C SER A 150 8.58 -18.90 1.01
N ALA A 151 8.15 -17.66 1.24
CA ALA A 151 8.26 -16.54 0.31
C ALA A 151 9.51 -15.66 0.54
N ARG A 152 10.27 -15.90 1.61
CA ARG A 152 11.45 -15.09 1.92
C ARG A 152 12.59 -15.32 0.92
N PRO A 153 13.35 -14.27 0.54
CA PRO A 153 14.60 -14.42 -0.20
C PRO A 153 15.55 -15.38 0.50
N THR A 154 16.21 -16.24 -0.26
CA THR A 154 17.31 -17.09 0.23
C THR A 154 18.59 -16.76 -0.56
N PRO A 155 19.79 -17.08 -0.04
CA PRO A 155 21.03 -16.88 -0.80
C PRO A 155 21.02 -17.56 -2.18
N THR A 156 20.35 -18.70 -2.29
CA THR A 156 20.16 -19.48 -3.52
C THR A 156 19.00 -18.98 -4.40
N SER A 157 18.15 -18.10 -3.87
CA SER A 157 17.00 -17.53 -4.57
C SER A 157 16.78 -16.10 -4.06
N PRO A 158 17.67 -15.15 -4.41
CA PRO A 158 17.62 -13.79 -3.87
C PRO A 158 16.38 -13.03 -4.33
N PHE A 159 15.82 -13.42 -5.47
CA PHE A 159 14.57 -12.88 -5.99
C PHE A 159 13.34 -13.65 -5.51
N ARG A 160 13.44 -14.56 -4.52
CA ARG A 160 12.32 -15.42 -4.10
C ARG A 160 11.07 -14.63 -3.72
N LEU A 161 11.24 -13.46 -3.11
CA LEU A 161 10.15 -12.54 -2.78
C LEU A 161 9.49 -11.96 -4.04
N MET A 162 10.29 -11.63 -5.05
CA MET A 162 9.77 -11.18 -6.35
C MET A 162 9.16 -12.34 -7.15
N THR A 163 9.65 -13.57 -6.99
CA THR A 163 9.08 -14.76 -7.64
C THR A 163 7.89 -15.35 -6.90
N ALA A 164 7.74 -15.07 -5.60
CA ALA A 164 6.59 -15.50 -4.79
C ALA A 164 5.31 -14.69 -5.11
N HIS A 165 5.45 -13.50 -5.70
CA HIS A 165 4.49 -12.76 -6.54
C HIS A 165 5.21 -11.47 -6.96
N PRO A 166 5.27 -11.06 -8.25
CA PRO A 166 4.15 -10.99 -9.19
C PRO A 166 4.32 -11.90 -10.42
N PHE A 167 5.50 -12.48 -10.69
CA PHE A 167 5.81 -13.17 -11.97
C PHE A 167 5.03 -14.47 -12.27
N ASP A 168 4.29 -15.00 -11.29
CA ASP A 168 3.50 -16.22 -11.46
C ASP A 168 2.11 -15.91 -12.05
N LEU A 169 2.08 -15.43 -13.30
CA LEU A 169 0.86 -15.09 -14.07
C LEU A 169 -0.11 -16.26 -14.28
N LEU A 170 0.24 -17.47 -13.83
CA LEU A 170 -0.45 -18.74 -14.12
C LEU A 170 -0.97 -19.47 -12.88
N ARG A 171 -0.79 -18.95 -11.67
CA ARG A 171 -1.27 -19.59 -10.43
C ARG A 171 -2.26 -18.72 -9.66
N SER A 172 -3.23 -19.37 -9.02
CA SER A 172 -4.03 -18.79 -7.94
C SER A 172 -3.10 -18.22 -6.86
N ALA A 173 -3.52 -17.14 -6.19
CA ALA A 173 -2.74 -16.55 -5.10
C ALA A 173 -2.26 -17.65 -4.12
N PRO A 174 -0.98 -17.64 -3.72
CA PRO A 174 -0.39 -18.72 -2.93
C PRO A 174 -1.09 -18.79 -1.57
N THR A 175 -1.40 -20.03 -1.15
CA THR A 175 -1.89 -20.32 0.20
C THR A 175 -0.72 -20.66 1.11
N TYR A 176 -0.85 -20.31 2.38
CA TYR A 176 0.15 -20.53 3.42
C TYR A 176 -0.48 -21.26 4.61
N PRO A 177 0.30 -22.07 5.36
CA PRO A 177 -0.14 -22.58 6.65
C PRO A 177 -0.45 -21.41 7.59
N GLU A 178 -1.50 -21.52 8.43
CA GLU A 178 -1.88 -20.45 9.37
C GLU A 178 -0.74 -20.03 10.30
N ALA A 179 0.12 -20.98 10.71
CA ALA A 179 1.30 -20.72 11.52
C ALA A 179 2.36 -19.82 10.85
N ALA A 180 2.25 -19.59 9.53
CA ALA A 180 3.13 -18.66 8.82
C ALA A 180 2.65 -17.20 8.90
N GLY A 181 1.42 -16.96 9.34
CA GLY A 181 0.80 -15.66 9.44
C GLY A 181 0.54 -15.20 10.87
N VAL A 182 -0.10 -14.04 10.96
CA VAL A 182 -0.56 -13.44 12.21
C VAL A 182 -2.06 -13.66 12.32
N THR A 183 -2.51 -14.29 13.40
CA THR A 183 -3.93 -14.47 13.68
C THR A 183 -4.55 -13.15 14.10
N LEU A 184 -5.54 -12.70 13.34
CA LEU A 184 -6.32 -11.51 13.67
C LEU A 184 -7.72 -11.94 14.14
N PRO A 185 -8.27 -11.28 15.18
CA PRO A 185 -9.60 -11.58 15.65
C PRO A 185 -10.65 -11.16 14.59
N PRO A 186 -11.83 -11.79 14.59
CA PRO A 186 -12.87 -11.53 13.60
C PRO A 186 -13.38 -10.08 13.60
N GLN A 187 -13.15 -9.31 14.67
CA GLN A 187 -13.56 -7.91 14.76
C GLN A 187 -12.73 -6.95 13.87
N CYS A 188 -11.65 -7.43 13.24
CA CYS A 188 -10.95 -6.66 12.21
C CYS A 188 -11.76 -6.73 10.90
N GLU A 189 -12.81 -5.94 10.76
CA GLU A 189 -13.71 -6.00 9.61
C GLU A 189 -13.45 -4.93 8.54
N TRP A 190 -13.95 -5.26 7.34
CA TRP A 190 -14.12 -4.39 6.18
C TRP A 190 -15.61 -4.14 5.95
N ASP A 191 -16.06 -2.89 6.10
CA ASP A 191 -17.48 -2.51 6.02
C ASP A 191 -17.98 -2.15 4.59
N GLY A 192 -17.34 -2.59 3.49
CA GLY A 192 -17.56 -1.95 2.18
C GLY A 192 -17.66 -2.84 0.95
N GLY A 193 -18.78 -3.54 0.77
CA GLY A 193 -19.22 -4.10 -0.53
C GLY A 193 -19.59 -5.58 -0.49
N GLU A 194 -20.85 -5.90 -0.82
CA GLU A 194 -21.50 -7.22 -0.74
C GLU A 194 -20.73 -8.39 -1.40
N ALA A 195 -19.76 -8.12 -2.28
CA ALA A 195 -19.06 -9.15 -3.06
C ALA A 195 -17.88 -9.86 -2.37
N ARG A 196 -17.54 -9.54 -1.11
CA ARG A 196 -16.37 -10.16 -0.43
C ARG A 196 -16.61 -10.67 1.00
N ARG A 197 -17.88 -10.87 1.42
CA ARG A 197 -18.20 -11.54 2.70
C ARG A 197 -17.72 -13.00 2.81
N ALA A 198 -17.12 -13.59 1.78
CA ALA A 198 -16.70 -14.99 1.76
C ALA A 198 -15.31 -15.28 2.37
N ALA A 199 -14.80 -14.43 3.26
CA ALA A 199 -13.57 -14.67 4.03
C ALA A 199 -13.81 -14.76 5.55
N ALA A 200 -15.07 -14.93 5.99
CA ALA A 200 -15.42 -15.08 7.39
C ALA A 200 -16.34 -16.30 7.57
N SER A 201 -15.78 -17.50 7.41
CA SER A 201 -16.37 -18.69 8.01
C SER A 201 -15.29 -19.73 8.32
N SER A 202 -14.47 -19.45 9.32
CA SER A 202 -13.69 -20.50 9.99
C SER A 202 -13.46 -20.17 11.46
N GLY A 203 -14.40 -20.63 12.30
CA GLY A 203 -14.19 -20.86 13.73
C GLY A 203 -14.14 -19.64 14.64
N ALA A 204 -14.39 -19.87 15.92
CA ALA A 204 -14.31 -18.86 16.99
C ALA A 204 -12.88 -18.30 17.23
N GLY A 205 -11.88 -18.71 16.44
CA GLY A 205 -10.45 -18.47 16.65
C GLY A 205 -9.81 -17.35 15.82
N GLY A 206 -10.56 -16.65 14.96
CA GLY A 206 -9.98 -15.67 14.03
C GLY A 206 -9.28 -16.31 12.81
N ALA A 207 -8.79 -15.48 11.88
CA ALA A 207 -8.12 -15.94 10.66
C ALA A 207 -6.65 -15.47 10.62
N ALA A 208 -5.77 -16.25 9.98
CA ALA A 208 -4.36 -15.93 9.87
C ALA A 208 -4.05 -15.16 8.58
N PHE A 209 -3.26 -14.09 8.69
CA PHE A 209 -2.93 -13.20 7.59
C PHE A 209 -1.42 -12.99 7.45
N VAL A 210 -0.97 -12.83 6.21
CA VAL A 210 0.42 -12.53 5.82
C VAL A 210 0.46 -11.27 4.95
N ASP A 211 1.67 -10.93 4.51
CA ASP A 211 1.96 -9.71 3.76
C ASP A 211 0.93 -9.44 2.65
N GLY A 212 0.33 -8.25 2.69
CA GLY A 212 -0.72 -7.86 1.75
C GLY A 212 -0.24 -7.69 0.33
N GLY A 213 1.06 -7.44 0.15
CA GLY A 213 1.68 -7.35 -1.16
C GLY A 213 1.66 -8.64 -1.96
N LEU A 214 1.47 -9.79 -1.28
CA LEU A 214 1.42 -11.11 -1.91
C LEU A 214 0.14 -11.34 -2.71
N SER A 215 -1.00 -10.81 -2.27
CA SER A 215 -2.27 -10.89 -3.02
C SER A 215 -2.59 -9.59 -3.75
N GLN A 216 -2.27 -8.44 -3.15
CA GLN A 216 -2.61 -7.12 -3.68
C GLN A 216 -1.56 -6.07 -3.32
N ALA A 217 -0.55 -5.95 -4.18
CA ALA A 217 0.57 -5.02 -4.04
C ALA A 217 0.19 -3.57 -3.72
N ALA A 218 -0.90 -3.03 -4.28
CA ALA A 218 -1.45 -1.73 -3.84
C ALA A 218 -2.95 -1.93 -3.57
N PRO A 219 -3.45 -1.70 -2.34
CA PRO A 219 -4.85 -1.93 -2.04
C PRO A 219 -5.76 -0.92 -2.74
N TRP A 220 -6.76 -1.43 -3.46
CA TRP A 220 -7.75 -0.60 -4.14
C TRP A 220 -8.97 -0.41 -3.24
N LEU A 221 -9.36 0.85 -3.03
CA LEU A 221 -10.62 1.18 -2.37
C LEU A 221 -11.79 0.93 -3.34
N PRO A 222 -12.85 0.21 -2.95
CA PRO A 222 -14.01 0.02 -3.80
C PRO A 222 -14.86 1.29 -3.84
N PRO A 223 -15.71 1.46 -4.86
CA PRO A 223 -16.81 2.42 -4.80
C PRO A 223 -17.74 2.11 -3.61
N PRO A 224 -18.26 3.12 -2.86
CA PRO A 224 -18.13 4.57 -3.08
C PRO A 224 -16.91 5.22 -2.42
N LEU A 225 -16.06 4.47 -1.70
CA LEU A 225 -14.87 5.03 -1.04
C LEU A 225 -13.87 5.63 -2.03
N SER A 226 -13.85 5.10 -3.25
CA SER A 226 -13.10 5.62 -4.39
C SER A 226 -13.93 6.49 -5.33
N ALA A 227 -15.08 7.04 -4.91
CA ALA A 227 -15.95 7.87 -5.76
C ALA A 227 -15.31 9.22 -6.19
N GLY A 228 -14.04 9.45 -5.86
CA GLY A 228 -13.21 10.56 -6.32
C GLY A 228 -11.96 10.09 -7.08
N ARG A 229 -10.91 10.90 -7.11
CA ARG A 229 -9.65 10.55 -7.79
C ARG A 229 -8.76 9.72 -6.86
N ALA A 230 -8.20 8.62 -7.36
CA ALA A 230 -7.29 7.76 -6.59
C ALA A 230 -5.87 7.87 -7.13
N ILE A 231 -4.89 8.02 -6.25
CA ILE A 231 -3.47 8.05 -6.61
C ILE A 231 -2.79 6.82 -6.04
N THR A 232 -2.30 5.94 -6.90
CA THR A 232 -1.40 4.85 -6.49
C THR A 232 0.04 5.33 -6.56
N ILE A 233 0.79 5.04 -5.50
CA ILE A 233 2.18 5.41 -5.35
C ILE A 233 3.02 4.13 -5.31
N SER A 234 4.03 4.05 -6.17
CA SER A 234 4.90 2.88 -6.31
C SER A 234 6.35 3.30 -6.49
N PRO A 235 7.30 2.75 -5.72
CA PRO A 235 8.72 3.00 -5.96
C PRO A 235 9.25 2.23 -7.19
N LEU A 236 8.45 1.30 -7.74
CA LEU A 236 8.76 0.62 -8.99
C LEU A 236 8.20 1.42 -10.17
N CYS A 237 9.04 1.64 -11.18
CA CYS A 237 8.71 2.28 -12.44
C CYS A 237 7.64 1.49 -13.20
N GLY A 238 6.65 2.23 -13.70
CA GLY A 238 5.54 1.73 -14.49
C GLY A 238 4.95 2.84 -15.38
N PRO A 239 3.77 2.63 -15.98
CA PRO A 239 3.09 3.70 -16.71
C PRO A 239 2.73 4.85 -15.75
N ARG A 240 3.28 6.06 -15.99
CA ARG A 240 2.94 7.30 -15.25
C ARG A 240 1.71 7.98 -15.88
N GLY A 241 0.91 8.65 -15.06
CA GLY A 241 -0.20 9.52 -15.52
C GLY A 241 -1.60 8.96 -15.28
N VAL A 242 -2.60 9.54 -15.96
CA VAL A 242 -4.01 9.15 -15.86
C VAL A 242 -4.24 7.80 -16.52
N LEU A 243 -4.58 6.80 -15.71
CA LEU A 243 -5.00 5.48 -16.14
C LEU A 243 -6.54 5.47 -16.21
N SER A 244 -7.08 5.66 -17.41
CA SER A 244 -8.51 5.46 -17.67
C SER A 244 -8.85 3.98 -17.61
N ARG A 245 -9.93 3.64 -16.91
CA ARG A 245 -10.48 2.27 -16.82
C ARG A 245 -10.97 1.81 -18.20
N ARG A 246 -10.08 1.27 -19.05
CA ARG A 246 -10.52 0.47 -20.20
C ARG A 246 -10.90 -0.89 -19.64
N GLY A 247 -12.21 -1.13 -19.59
CA GLY A 247 -12.82 -2.31 -18.98
C GLY A 247 -12.16 -3.61 -19.41
N GLY A 248 -12.07 -4.55 -18.46
CA GLY A 248 -11.76 -5.93 -18.77
C GLY A 248 -12.83 -6.49 -19.71
N ARG A 249 -12.49 -6.62 -20.99
CA ARG A 249 -13.07 -7.62 -21.88
C ARG A 249 -11.91 -8.30 -22.60
N GLY A 250 -11.88 -9.62 -22.49
CA GLY A 250 -10.91 -10.44 -23.18
C GLY A 250 -11.10 -10.42 -24.68
N GLY A 251 -10.04 -10.79 -25.40
CA GLY A 251 -10.09 -11.45 -26.70
C GLY A 251 -10.56 -10.61 -27.91
N GLY A 252 -9.68 -10.53 -28.91
CA GLY A 252 -10.09 -10.53 -30.32
C GLY A 252 -9.87 -9.24 -31.11
N GLY A 253 -8.90 -9.30 -32.04
CA GLY A 253 -9.04 -8.91 -33.45
C GLY A 253 -9.47 -7.49 -33.84
N GLY A 254 -8.54 -6.77 -34.49
CA GLY A 254 -8.75 -6.16 -35.82
C GLY A 254 -9.73 -4.99 -36.02
N GLY A 255 -9.17 -3.85 -36.45
CA GLY A 255 -9.70 -3.07 -37.60
C GLY A 255 -10.75 -1.98 -37.38
N GLY A 256 -10.32 -0.72 -37.55
CA GLY A 256 -11.02 0.32 -38.35
C GLY A 256 -12.20 1.10 -37.76
N GLY A 257 -12.22 2.41 -38.04
CA GLY A 257 -13.44 3.23 -38.17
C GLY A 257 -13.69 4.24 -37.04
N GLY A 258 -13.74 5.52 -37.41
CA GLY A 258 -14.00 6.65 -36.51
C GLY A 258 -15.47 6.80 -36.08
N GLY A 259 -15.69 7.68 -35.11
CA GLY A 259 -17.02 8.08 -34.65
C GLY A 259 -16.96 8.78 -33.30
N SER A 260 -17.22 10.09 -33.31
CA SER A 260 -17.49 10.92 -32.14
C SER A 260 -18.68 10.38 -31.34
N SER A 261 -18.52 10.23 -30.04
CA SER A 261 -19.65 10.22 -29.09
C SER A 261 -19.18 10.78 -27.75
N ASP A 262 -19.82 11.89 -27.38
CA ASP A 262 -19.92 12.37 -26.00
C ASP A 262 -20.49 11.25 -25.13
N ASP A 263 -19.69 10.74 -24.20
CA ASP A 263 -20.16 9.93 -23.09
C ASP A 263 -19.85 10.68 -21.79
N GLY A 264 -20.89 11.33 -21.25
CA GLY A 264 -20.92 11.93 -19.92
C GLY A 264 -20.91 10.88 -18.80
N GLY A 265 -19.85 10.08 -18.72
CA GLY A 265 -19.59 9.15 -17.63
C GLY A 265 -18.57 9.75 -16.67
N GLY A 266 -18.98 10.03 -15.42
CA GLY A 266 -18.08 10.38 -14.31
C GLY A 266 -17.07 9.26 -14.03
N GLY A 267 -16.01 9.19 -14.83
CA GLY A 267 -14.97 8.19 -14.75
C GLY A 267 -14.04 8.49 -13.57
N VAL A 268 -13.88 7.52 -12.67
CA VAL A 268 -12.83 7.54 -11.64
C VAL A 268 -11.48 7.75 -12.34
N THR A 269 -10.89 8.93 -12.14
CA THR A 269 -9.52 9.20 -12.61
C THR A 269 -8.57 8.50 -11.65
N HIS A 270 -7.87 7.48 -12.13
CA HIS A 270 -6.80 6.83 -11.37
C HIS A 270 -5.46 7.35 -11.88
N LEU A 271 -4.62 7.86 -10.98
CA LEU A 271 -3.31 8.36 -11.32
C LEU A 271 -2.23 7.49 -10.68
N HIS A 272 -1.18 7.20 -11.43
CA HIS A 272 -0.05 6.44 -10.93
C HIS A 272 1.20 7.33 -10.83
N LEU A 273 1.74 7.40 -9.61
CA LEU A 273 3.01 8.06 -9.28
C LEU A 273 4.09 7.00 -9.04
N CYS A 274 5.15 7.07 -9.83
CA CYS A 274 6.34 6.23 -9.69
C CYS A 274 7.56 6.98 -10.24
N PRO A 275 8.81 6.55 -9.96
CA PRO A 275 10.00 7.22 -10.47
C PRO A 275 9.99 7.39 -11.99
N ILE A 276 10.58 8.49 -12.48
CA ILE A 276 10.81 8.66 -13.92
C ILE A 276 11.82 7.60 -14.34
N GLU A 277 11.40 6.73 -15.25
CA GLU A 277 12.24 5.73 -15.88
C GLU A 277 13.27 6.43 -16.77
N THR A 278 14.56 6.21 -16.50
CA THR A 278 15.66 6.76 -17.31
C THR A 278 16.30 5.70 -18.19
N SER A 279 16.06 4.43 -17.88
CA SER A 279 16.64 3.29 -18.57
C SER A 279 15.74 2.68 -19.67
N PRO A 280 16.33 2.04 -20.70
CA PRO A 280 15.56 1.35 -21.75
C PRO A 280 14.68 0.25 -21.15
N ARG A 281 13.44 0.16 -21.65
CA ARG A 281 12.47 -0.84 -21.19
C ARG A 281 12.50 -2.05 -22.11
N ILE A 282 12.59 -3.23 -21.52
CA ILE A 282 12.22 -4.46 -22.22
C ILE A 282 10.75 -4.74 -21.83
N PRO A 283 9.79 -4.61 -22.77
CA PRO A 283 8.43 -5.03 -22.54
C PRO A 283 8.39 -6.55 -22.58
N LEU A 284 8.94 -7.21 -21.57
CA LEU A 284 8.45 -8.54 -21.23
C LEU A 284 6.96 -8.37 -20.94
N ALA A 285 6.14 -9.36 -21.27
CA ALA A 285 4.79 -9.48 -20.73
C ALA A 285 4.92 -9.68 -19.22
N ALA A 286 5.22 -8.60 -18.52
CA ALA A 286 5.49 -8.62 -17.10
C ALA A 286 4.17 -8.81 -16.39
N PRO A 287 4.20 -9.48 -15.24
CA PRO A 287 3.03 -9.57 -14.40
C PRO A 287 2.47 -8.21 -14.00
N ARG A 288 1.16 -8.19 -13.74
CA ARG A 288 0.49 -7.00 -13.21
C ARG A 288 0.80 -6.88 -11.71
N LEU A 289 1.57 -5.88 -11.32
CA LEU A 289 1.68 -5.47 -9.91
C LEU A 289 0.59 -4.44 -9.64
N ALA A 290 -0.39 -4.74 -8.78
CA ALA A 290 -1.52 -3.84 -8.54
C ALA A 290 -2.33 -3.45 -9.80
N GLY A 291 -2.37 -4.30 -10.84
CA GLY A 291 -3.00 -3.98 -12.12
C GLY A 291 -2.09 -3.21 -13.10
N LEU A 292 -0.88 -2.84 -12.69
CA LEU A 292 0.07 -2.05 -13.46
C LEU A 292 1.07 -2.94 -14.19
N ARG A 293 1.40 -2.57 -15.43
CA ARG A 293 2.46 -3.24 -16.20
C ARG A 293 3.82 -2.82 -15.62
N LEU A 294 4.54 -3.77 -15.02
CA LEU A 294 5.95 -3.59 -14.71
C LEU A 294 6.78 -3.69 -15.99
N PHE A 295 7.95 -3.07 -16.01
CA PHE A 295 8.92 -3.22 -17.09
C PHE A 295 10.21 -3.79 -16.51
N LEU A 296 10.88 -4.67 -17.26
CA LEU A 296 12.26 -5.01 -16.94
C LEU A 296 13.11 -3.82 -17.36
N SER A 297 13.66 -3.12 -16.38
CA SER A 297 14.50 -1.93 -16.54
C SER A 297 15.58 -1.91 -15.46
N LEU A 298 16.68 -1.19 -15.72
CA LEU A 298 17.75 -1.04 -14.72
C LEU A 298 17.25 -0.29 -13.48
N ASP A 299 16.35 0.66 -13.64
CA ASP A 299 15.78 1.42 -12.51
C ASP A 299 14.90 0.52 -11.64
N ASN A 300 14.10 -0.38 -12.23
CA ASN A 300 13.33 -1.37 -11.47
C ASN A 300 14.21 -2.44 -10.80
N LEU A 301 15.34 -2.83 -11.40
CA LEU A 301 16.30 -3.72 -10.76
C LEU A 301 17.00 -3.05 -9.57
N ARG A 302 17.37 -1.77 -9.70
CA ARG A 302 17.91 -0.96 -8.60
C ARG A 302 16.91 -0.83 -7.46
N ALA A 303 15.66 -0.52 -7.78
CA ALA A 303 14.58 -0.45 -6.80
C ALA A 303 14.34 -1.80 -6.11
N ALA A 304 14.32 -2.90 -6.87
CA ALA A 304 14.18 -4.24 -6.32
C ALA A 304 15.32 -4.62 -5.38
N GLY A 305 16.57 -4.30 -5.75
CA GLY A 305 17.74 -4.51 -4.89
C GLY A 305 17.63 -3.71 -3.59
N ALA A 306 17.36 -2.41 -3.71
CA ALA A 306 17.21 -1.52 -2.56
C ALA A 306 16.05 -1.92 -1.63
N SER A 307 15.00 -2.56 -2.16
CA SER A 307 13.86 -3.07 -1.38
C SER A 307 14.23 -4.24 -0.45
N ILE A 308 15.27 -5.00 -0.78
CA ILE A 308 15.76 -6.15 -0.01
C ILE A 308 16.84 -5.73 0.99
N GLY A 309 17.52 -4.61 0.73
CA GLY A 309 18.47 -3.97 1.62
C GLY A 309 19.13 -2.79 0.93
N ALA A 310 19.12 -1.64 1.59
CA ALA A 310 19.73 -0.40 1.11
C ALA A 310 20.52 0.25 2.23
N SER A 311 21.60 0.93 1.87
CA SER A 311 22.35 1.78 2.79
C SER A 311 21.51 2.98 3.24
N PRO A 312 21.82 3.61 4.39
CA PRO A 312 21.13 4.83 4.82
C PRO A 312 21.16 5.95 3.77
N ASP A 313 22.27 6.10 3.04
CA ASP A 313 22.42 7.09 1.98
C ASP A 313 21.51 6.80 0.78
N GLU A 314 21.40 5.53 0.38
CA GLU A 314 20.43 5.12 -0.66
C GLU A 314 18.99 5.35 -0.20
N LEU A 315 18.66 5.06 1.06
CA LEU A 315 17.32 5.30 1.60
C LEU A 315 16.97 6.79 1.63
N ARG A 316 17.92 7.66 1.97
CA ARG A 316 17.78 9.13 1.87
C ARG A 316 17.60 9.57 0.42
N TRP A 317 18.38 9.02 -0.50
CA TRP A 317 18.22 9.30 -1.93
C TRP A 317 16.81 8.92 -2.43
N TRP A 318 16.28 7.77 -2.01
CA TRP A 318 14.93 7.34 -2.36
C TRP A 318 13.85 8.26 -1.77
N HIS A 319 14.05 8.79 -0.57
CA HIS A 319 13.18 9.83 0.00
C HIS A 319 13.16 11.08 -0.87
N ASP A 320 14.33 11.62 -1.21
CA ASP A 320 14.44 12.86 -1.98
C ASP A 320 13.87 12.69 -3.38
N ARG A 321 14.09 11.52 -4.00
CA ARG A 321 13.49 11.15 -5.27
C ARG A 321 11.97 11.14 -5.22
N GLY A 322 11.38 10.55 -4.18
CA GLY A 322 9.93 10.56 -3.99
C GLY A 322 9.36 11.97 -3.83
N ALA A 323 10.06 12.84 -3.10
CA ALA A 323 9.66 14.24 -2.95
C ALA A 323 9.74 15.02 -4.29
N GLU A 324 10.73 14.72 -5.12
CA GLU A 324 10.88 15.30 -6.46
C GLU A 324 9.76 14.86 -7.41
N ASP A 325 9.48 13.56 -7.51
CA ASP A 325 8.40 13.04 -8.37
C ASP A 325 7.04 13.61 -7.96
N ALA A 326 6.80 13.74 -6.66
CA ALA A 326 5.58 14.32 -6.12
C ALA A 326 5.41 15.80 -6.46
N ARG A 327 6.51 16.56 -6.58
CA ARG A 327 6.48 17.99 -6.98
C ARG A 327 5.95 18.15 -8.40
N GLU A 328 6.39 17.30 -9.32
CA GLU A 328 5.90 17.33 -10.71
C GLU A 328 4.41 16.98 -10.78
N LEU A 329 3.98 15.99 -9.98
CA LEU A 329 2.58 15.61 -9.91
C LEU A 329 1.72 16.71 -9.28
N GLU A 330 2.17 17.34 -8.21
CA GLU A 330 1.47 18.44 -7.55
C GLU A 330 1.20 19.57 -8.55
N ALA A 331 2.20 19.99 -9.34
CA ALA A 331 2.03 20.99 -10.40
C ALA A 331 1.00 20.54 -11.45
N TRP A 332 1.06 19.28 -11.89
CA TRP A 332 0.09 18.75 -12.85
C TRP A 332 -1.35 18.72 -12.30
N ILE A 333 -1.52 18.35 -11.03
CA ILE A 333 -2.83 18.38 -10.35
C ILE A 333 -3.32 19.83 -10.24
N GLU A 334 -2.47 20.78 -9.88
CA GLU A 334 -2.86 22.19 -9.79
C GLU A 334 -3.30 22.76 -11.15
N GLU A 335 -2.63 22.39 -12.24
CA GLU A 335 -2.95 22.88 -13.59
C GLU A 335 -4.18 22.20 -14.22
N THR A 336 -4.44 20.93 -13.89
CA THR A 336 -5.43 20.10 -14.62
C THR A 336 -6.68 19.77 -13.79
N CYS A 337 -6.60 19.90 -12.46
CA CYS A 337 -7.54 19.31 -11.53
C CYS A 337 -8.12 20.29 -10.48
N ILE A 338 -7.68 21.53 -10.47
CA ILE A 338 -8.14 22.63 -9.61
C ILE A 338 -8.63 23.76 -10.51
#